data_AF-A0A5S4GYF8-F1
#
_entry.id   AF-A0A5S4GYF8-F1
#
_cell.length_a   1.000
_cell.length_b   1.000
_cell.length_c   1.000
_cell.angle_alpha   90.00
_cell.angle_beta   90.00
_cell.angle_gamma   90.00
#
_symmetry.space_group_name_H-M   'P 1'
#
loop_
_entity.id
_entity.type
_entity.pdbx_description
1 polymer ?
#
loop_
_entity_poly.entity_id
_entity_poly.type
_entity_poly.pdbx_seq_one_letter_code
_entity_poly.pdbx_strand_id
1 'polypeptide(L)'
;MDFKILGPIEVRTSHGSPIALGRRKQRVLLAALLLNTGKAIPSRRMLDWLWGERAPATAESNLYTYISALRKVLGSPSRIEAGSNGYVLRVTPGELDVTSFEDLAAQGQQALGAGRYDVALERLTRALCLWRGESVLEELPLPAPLRCEAARLERLRATVVDASLEARLALGQHGEMLADLEALTRRDPLNERLRAQLMLALYRSGRRADALTIYQGARTTLAAEVGIDPGPDLVRMHRRILADDPALTPQPAVAARRAPAELPIGSAAFTGRAAEIARLRTMLTSASGATAVSAITGAAGVGKSALAVHVAHQVADRFPDGRLYVDLHDSTPGVAPLDPADVLARLLRSLGDDTIGQPGGQPGGRHGGRPDVDEAAARFRSLTEGRHLLLLLDNARDAAQVRPLLPASPTCRVLVTARRTLTSLDAASHFRLGVMAEDETSMLLGRLIGEERVAAEQRAARAIVRLCAGLPLAIRIAAARLIARPGLSLRALADRLAVEDHRLSELQADDQAVRACFMMSYRSLDAESSRMFRLLSLLGGAAISVAAAAALADRPESCTADLLDHLAQAQLLEAYGHDRYRMHDLLRLFARERAREEDTEEDQAQAALRARRDVWTPSARPATYMTARG
;
A
#
# COMPACT_ATOMS: atom_id res chain seq x y z
N MET A 1 11.93 26.34 -25.64
CA MET A 1 12.91 25.97 -26.68
C MET A 1 13.93 25.08 -26.01
N ASP A 2 14.57 24.16 -26.73
CA ASP A 2 15.55 23.28 -26.12
C ASP A 2 16.92 23.48 -26.75
N PHE A 3 17.89 23.86 -25.92
CA PHE A 3 19.31 23.94 -26.23
C PHE A 3 19.99 22.64 -25.82
N LYS A 4 20.70 22.05 -26.78
CA LYS A 4 21.23 20.71 -26.69
C LYS A 4 22.74 20.79 -26.98
N ILE A 5 23.59 20.67 -25.95
CA ILE A 5 25.06 20.79 -26.09
C ILE A 5 25.86 19.58 -25.57
N LEU A 6 25.21 18.62 -24.90
CA LEU A 6 25.83 17.35 -24.48
C LEU A 6 25.96 16.37 -25.66
N GLY A 7 26.73 16.75 -26.68
CA GLY A 7 26.84 16.12 -27.98
C GLY A 7 26.94 17.18 -29.08
N PRO A 8 26.57 16.89 -30.33
CA PRO A 8 26.46 17.91 -31.37
C PRO A 8 25.52 19.05 -30.95
N ILE A 9 25.88 20.29 -31.29
CA ILE A 9 25.06 21.47 -30.95
C ILE A 9 23.74 21.45 -31.74
N GLU A 10 22.62 21.39 -31.02
CA GLU A 10 21.28 21.41 -31.58
C GLU A 10 20.41 22.42 -30.82
N VAL A 11 19.50 23.08 -31.53
CA VAL A 11 18.46 23.92 -30.93
C VAL A 11 17.12 23.46 -31.47
N ARG A 12 16.15 23.21 -30.59
CA ARG A 12 14.79 22.80 -30.95
C ARG A 12 13.75 23.82 -30.51
N THR A 13 12.67 23.92 -31.29
CA THR A 13 11.48 24.68 -30.88
C THR A 13 10.81 24.03 -29.67
N SER A 14 9.87 24.71 -29.03
CA SER A 14 9.01 24.12 -27.99
C SER A 14 8.22 22.89 -28.46
N HIS A 15 8.02 22.74 -29.77
CA HIS A 15 7.36 21.59 -30.39
C HIS A 15 8.35 20.49 -30.82
N GLY A 16 9.64 20.63 -30.49
CA GLY A 16 10.68 19.63 -30.76
C GLY A 16 11.30 19.68 -32.16
N SER A 17 10.90 20.62 -33.03
CA SER A 17 11.46 20.73 -34.38
C SER A 17 12.88 21.33 -34.35
N PRO A 18 13.86 20.78 -35.09
CA PRO A 18 15.21 21.32 -35.13
C PRO A 18 15.24 22.68 -35.84
N ILE A 19 16.03 23.60 -35.29
CA ILE A 19 16.27 24.92 -35.84
C ILE A 19 17.63 24.90 -36.55
N ALA A 20 17.63 25.30 -37.83
CA ALA A 20 18.85 25.40 -38.62
C ALA A 20 19.78 26.47 -38.06
N LEU A 21 20.86 26.04 -37.39
CA LEU A 21 21.92 26.93 -36.96
C LEU A 21 22.78 27.32 -38.16
N GLY A 22 23.15 28.60 -38.24
CA GLY A 22 23.92 29.08 -39.38
C GLY A 22 25.40 28.66 -39.36
N ARG A 23 26.27 29.47 -39.95
CA ARG A 23 27.67 29.10 -40.24
C ARG A 23 28.46 28.79 -38.96
N ARG A 24 29.58 28.07 -39.09
CA ARG A 24 30.47 27.63 -37.98
C ARG A 24 30.69 28.69 -36.90
N LYS A 25 31.00 29.94 -37.26
CA LYS A 25 31.22 31.02 -36.28
C LYS A 25 29.98 31.39 -35.46
N GLN A 26 28.78 31.31 -36.04
CA GLN A 26 27.53 31.53 -35.30
C GLN A 26 27.26 30.38 -34.31
N ARG A 27 27.57 29.13 -34.70
CA ARG A 27 27.51 27.98 -33.79
C ARG A 27 28.50 28.09 -32.62
N VAL A 28 29.75 28.51 -32.89
CA VAL A 28 30.76 28.77 -31.83
C VAL A 28 30.31 29.90 -30.89
N LEU A 29 29.73 30.97 -31.44
CA LEU A 29 29.21 32.08 -30.62
C LEU A 29 28.06 31.62 -29.72
N LEU A 30 27.13 30.82 -30.25
CA LEU A 30 26.02 30.27 -29.47
C LEU A 30 26.53 29.31 -28.39
N ALA A 31 27.46 28.42 -28.73
CA ALA A 31 28.12 27.54 -27.77
C ALA A 31 28.79 28.33 -26.64
N ALA A 32 29.49 29.42 -26.96
CA ALA A 32 30.13 30.28 -25.98
C ALA A 32 29.13 30.90 -25.00
N LEU A 33 27.98 31.35 -25.51
CA LEU A 33 26.88 31.89 -24.71
C LEU A 33 26.23 30.81 -23.82
N LEU A 34 26.03 29.60 -24.34
CA LEU A 34 25.42 28.48 -23.60
C LEU A 34 26.33 27.93 -22.50
N LEU A 35 27.63 27.78 -22.76
CA LEU A 35 28.62 27.39 -21.74
C LEU A 35 28.82 28.46 -20.66
N ASN A 36 28.39 29.69 -20.91
CA ASN A 36 28.43 30.81 -19.95
C ASN A 36 27.02 31.32 -19.64
N THR A 37 26.04 30.43 -19.57
CA THR A 37 24.64 30.80 -19.34
C THR A 37 24.51 31.68 -18.08
N GLY A 38 23.75 32.77 -18.20
CA GLY A 38 23.53 33.74 -17.12
C GLY A 38 24.69 34.70 -16.85
N LYS A 39 25.85 34.57 -17.52
CA LYS A 39 27.01 35.47 -17.35
C LYS A 39 27.14 36.40 -18.56
N ALA A 40 27.42 37.68 -18.31
CA ALA A 40 27.71 38.65 -19.36
C ALA A 40 29.09 38.41 -19.95
N ILE A 41 29.16 38.26 -21.27
CA ILE A 41 30.41 38.06 -22.00
C ILE A 41 30.72 39.34 -22.79
N PRO A 42 31.83 40.04 -22.48
CA PRO A 42 32.23 41.25 -23.19
C PRO A 42 32.48 40.98 -24.68
N SER A 43 32.14 41.95 -25.55
CA SER A 43 32.33 41.83 -27.00
C SER A 43 33.78 41.48 -27.37
N ARG A 44 34.77 42.14 -26.74
CA ARG A 44 36.20 41.86 -26.97
C ARG A 44 36.54 40.38 -26.73
N ARG A 45 36.01 39.79 -25.67
CA ARG A 45 36.23 38.38 -25.34
C ARG A 45 35.57 37.44 -26.37
N MET A 46 34.41 37.82 -26.90
CA MET A 46 33.78 37.07 -28.01
C MET A 46 34.59 37.17 -29.30
N LEU A 47 35.17 38.33 -29.60
CA LEU A 47 36.06 38.51 -30.75
C LEU A 47 37.28 37.60 -30.62
N ASP A 48 37.94 37.60 -29.46
CA ASP A 48 39.09 36.75 -29.16
C ASP A 48 38.75 35.26 -29.33
N TRP A 49 37.56 34.83 -28.88
CA TRP A 49 37.11 33.45 -29.08
C TRP A 49 36.81 33.09 -30.53
N LEU A 50 36.24 34.01 -31.32
CA LEU A 50 35.83 33.73 -32.69
C LEU A 50 36.97 33.84 -33.71
N TRP A 51 37.97 34.68 -33.45
CA TRP A 51 39.06 34.97 -34.39
C TRP A 51 40.48 34.81 -33.80
N GLY A 52 40.64 34.82 -32.48
CA GLY A 52 41.96 34.84 -31.83
C GLY A 52 42.80 36.03 -32.30
N GLU A 53 44.10 35.80 -32.47
CA GLU A 53 45.06 36.81 -32.97
C GLU A 53 44.85 37.19 -34.44
N ARG A 54 43.98 36.49 -35.17
CA ARG A 54 43.73 36.69 -36.62
C ARG A 54 42.38 37.38 -36.87
N ALA A 55 42.06 38.41 -36.08
CA ALA A 55 40.84 39.20 -36.26
C ALA A 55 40.95 40.11 -37.50
N PRO A 56 40.02 40.03 -38.46
CA PRO A 56 39.97 40.99 -39.58
C PRO A 56 39.50 42.36 -39.08
N ALA A 57 39.80 43.41 -39.82
CA ALA A 57 39.33 44.77 -39.51
C ALA A 57 37.79 44.88 -39.37
N THR A 58 37.03 43.94 -39.96
CA THR A 58 35.57 43.87 -39.90
C THR A 58 35.02 42.99 -38.76
N ALA A 59 35.86 42.50 -37.83
CA ALA A 59 35.46 41.54 -36.80
C ALA A 59 34.31 42.03 -35.90
N GLU A 60 34.33 43.30 -35.48
CA GLU A 60 33.27 43.91 -34.68
C GLU A 60 31.93 43.94 -35.41
N SER A 61 31.92 44.45 -36.66
CA SER A 61 30.71 44.47 -37.50
C SER A 61 30.16 43.06 -37.76
N ASN A 62 31.04 42.09 -37.97
CA ASN A 62 30.66 40.68 -38.14
C ASN A 62 30.05 40.09 -36.86
N LEU A 63 30.54 40.47 -35.67
CA LEU A 63 29.97 40.02 -34.39
C LEU A 63 28.52 40.50 -34.25
N TYR A 64 28.24 41.78 -34.51
CA TYR A 64 26.86 42.31 -34.51
C TYR A 64 25.97 41.56 -35.50
N THR A 65 26.48 41.27 -36.69
CA THR A 65 25.77 40.49 -37.72
C THR A 65 25.44 39.08 -37.22
N TYR A 66 26.37 38.41 -36.55
CA TYR A 66 26.16 37.06 -36.00
C TYR A 66 25.17 37.07 -34.83
N ILE A 67 25.22 38.06 -33.94
CA ILE A 67 24.24 38.22 -32.86
C ILE A 67 22.84 38.48 -33.41
N SER A 68 22.72 39.35 -34.42
CA SER A 68 21.44 39.64 -35.09
C SER A 68 20.85 38.39 -35.75
N ALA A 69 21.68 37.62 -36.46
CA ALA A 69 21.27 36.35 -37.06
C ALA A 69 20.81 35.33 -36.00
N LEU A 70 21.54 35.19 -34.88
CA LEU A 70 21.14 34.31 -33.78
C LEU A 70 19.82 34.77 -33.15
N ARG A 71 19.62 36.06 -32.88
CA ARG A 71 18.34 36.61 -32.36
C ARG A 71 17.16 36.27 -33.27
N LYS A 72 17.35 36.38 -34.59
CA LYS A 72 16.32 36.03 -35.59
C LYS A 72 15.96 34.55 -35.52
N VAL A 73 16.97 33.68 -35.45
CA VAL A 73 16.82 32.22 -35.40
C VAL A 73 16.19 31.75 -34.08
N LEU A 74 16.50 32.43 -32.96
CA LEU A 74 15.95 32.14 -31.63
C LEU A 74 14.57 32.78 -31.39
N GLY A 75 13.97 33.41 -32.41
CA GLY A 75 12.58 33.87 -32.41
C GLY A 75 12.27 35.08 -31.53
N SER A 76 13.23 35.60 -30.76
CA SER A 76 13.05 36.85 -30.01
C SER A 76 14.37 37.63 -29.84
N PRO A 77 14.37 38.95 -30.07
CA PRO A 77 15.52 39.81 -29.79
C PRO A 77 15.94 39.81 -28.32
N SER A 78 15.01 39.58 -27.38
CA SER A 78 15.26 39.56 -25.94
C SER A 78 15.95 38.28 -25.46
N ARG A 79 16.10 37.26 -26.31
CA ARG A 79 16.83 36.04 -25.94
C ARG A 79 18.32 36.29 -25.72
N ILE A 80 18.92 37.17 -26.51
CA ILE A 80 20.30 37.60 -26.33
C ILE A 80 20.25 39.07 -25.97
N GLU A 81 20.42 39.39 -24.70
CA GLU A 81 20.42 40.77 -24.20
C GLU A 81 21.80 41.39 -24.41
N ALA A 82 21.81 42.65 -24.86
CA ALA A 82 23.01 43.47 -24.87
C ALA A 82 22.94 44.39 -23.65
N GLY A 83 23.89 44.24 -22.71
CA GLY A 83 24.03 45.10 -21.54
C GLY A 83 25.33 45.90 -21.59
N SER A 84 25.57 46.72 -20.56
CA SER A 84 26.80 47.52 -20.43
C SER A 84 28.08 46.67 -20.41
N ASN A 85 27.97 45.40 -19.99
CA ASN A 85 29.11 44.48 -19.83
C ASN A 85 29.19 43.39 -20.91
N GLY A 86 28.45 43.53 -22.02
CA GLY A 86 28.47 42.59 -23.16
C GLY A 86 27.14 41.86 -23.37
N TYR A 87 27.20 40.64 -23.90
CA TYR A 87 26.00 39.86 -24.25
C TYR A 87 25.73 38.73 -23.25
N VAL A 88 24.45 38.51 -22.96
CA VAL A 88 23.93 37.41 -22.12
C VAL A 88 22.86 36.66 -22.88
N LEU A 89 22.92 35.33 -22.87
CA LEU A 89 21.81 34.50 -23.35
C LEU A 89 20.87 34.18 -22.18
N ARG A 90 19.58 34.48 -22.35
CA ARG A 90 18.50 34.13 -21.43
C ARG A 90 17.98 32.73 -21.75
N VAL A 91 18.29 31.79 -20.86
CA VAL A 91 17.82 30.41 -20.88
C VAL A 91 16.88 30.22 -19.70
N THR A 92 15.65 29.78 -19.92
CA THR A 92 14.74 29.46 -18.80
C THR A 92 15.05 28.08 -18.22
N PRO A 93 14.71 27.80 -16.95
CA PRO A 93 14.94 26.49 -16.35
C PRO A 93 14.40 25.34 -17.22
N GLY A 94 15.21 24.30 -17.42
CA GLY A 94 14.86 23.13 -18.24
C GLY A 94 15.09 23.29 -19.75
N GLU A 95 15.40 24.48 -20.26
CA GLU A 95 15.68 24.67 -21.69
C GLU A 95 17.07 24.19 -22.10
N LEU A 96 18.04 24.09 -21.18
CA LEU A 96 19.41 23.64 -21.48
C LEU A 96 19.66 22.24 -20.91
N ASP A 97 20.05 21.30 -21.77
CA ASP A 97 20.33 19.92 -21.36
C ASP A 97 21.42 19.79 -20.28
N VAL A 98 22.40 20.69 -20.26
CA VAL A 98 23.41 20.76 -19.18
C VAL A 98 22.78 21.00 -17.81
N THR A 99 21.85 21.96 -17.69
CA THR A 99 21.21 22.24 -16.39
C THR A 99 20.44 21.03 -15.88
N SER A 100 19.67 20.38 -16.75
CA SER A 100 18.95 19.15 -16.42
C SER A 100 19.90 17.99 -16.07
N PHE A 101 21.05 17.88 -16.75
CA PHE A 101 22.07 16.89 -16.44
C PHE A 101 22.70 17.10 -15.07
N GLU A 102 23.10 18.34 -14.75
CA GLU A 102 23.69 18.68 -13.45
C GLU A 102 22.70 18.45 -12.30
N ASP A 103 21.44 18.85 -12.47
CA ASP A 103 20.39 18.63 -11.47
C ASP A 103 20.12 17.13 -11.22
N LEU A 104 20.00 16.34 -12.30
CA LEU A 104 19.80 14.88 -12.18
C LEU A 104 21.03 14.19 -11.60
N ALA A 105 22.24 14.64 -11.95
CA ALA A 105 23.49 14.12 -11.40
C ALA A 105 23.57 14.38 -9.89
N ALA A 106 23.25 15.60 -9.44
CA ALA A 106 23.25 15.96 -8.02
C ALA A 106 22.19 15.16 -7.23
N GLN A 107 20.97 15.02 -7.75
CA GLN A 107 19.92 14.20 -7.14
C GLN A 107 20.32 12.73 -7.04
N GLY A 108 20.94 12.19 -8.09
CA GLY A 108 21.45 10.82 -8.14
C GLY A 108 22.55 10.57 -7.11
N GLN A 109 23.53 11.49 -7.01
CA GLN A 109 24.60 11.42 -6.01
C GLN A 109 24.07 11.53 -4.58
N GLN A 110 23.10 12.41 -4.34
CA GLN A 110 22.46 12.54 -3.02
C GLN A 110 21.70 11.27 -2.64
N ALA A 111 20.98 10.65 -3.58
CA ALA A 111 20.30 9.38 -3.35
C ALA A 111 21.30 8.24 -3.08
N LEU A 112 22.43 8.22 -3.79
CA LEU A 112 23.51 7.26 -3.58
C LEU A 112 24.10 7.39 -2.16
N GLY A 113 24.44 8.61 -1.74
CA GLY A 113 24.96 8.87 -0.38
C GLY A 113 23.95 8.55 0.73
N ALA A 114 22.65 8.55 0.43
CA ALA A 114 21.59 8.16 1.35
C ALA A 114 21.23 6.66 1.30
N GLY A 115 21.96 5.84 0.51
CA GLY A 115 21.69 4.40 0.37
C GLY A 115 20.42 4.05 -0.43
N ARG A 116 19.80 5.01 -1.12
CA ARG A 116 18.61 4.80 -1.98
C ARG A 116 19.04 4.47 -3.40
N TYR A 117 19.60 3.28 -3.57
CA TYR A 117 20.28 2.86 -4.81
C TYR A 117 19.36 2.78 -6.03
N ASP A 118 18.09 2.42 -5.85
CA ASP A 118 17.07 2.39 -6.89
C ASP A 118 16.79 3.78 -7.47
N VAL A 119 16.56 4.77 -6.60
CA VAL A 119 16.35 6.16 -6.97
C VAL A 119 17.62 6.76 -7.58
N ALA A 120 18.79 6.44 -7.01
CA ALA A 120 20.07 6.87 -7.56
C ALA A 120 20.24 6.37 -9.00
N LEU A 121 20.01 5.09 -9.25
CA LEU A 121 20.14 4.49 -10.57
C LEU A 121 19.18 5.12 -11.58
N GLU A 122 17.90 5.34 -11.22
CA GLU A 122 16.93 5.98 -12.12
C GLU A 122 17.40 7.38 -12.54
N ARG A 123 17.82 8.22 -11.57
CA ARG A 123 18.22 9.61 -11.82
C ARG A 123 19.51 9.70 -12.64
N LEU A 124 20.52 8.90 -12.29
CA LEU A 124 21.80 8.87 -12.99
C LEU A 124 21.63 8.34 -14.42
N THR A 125 20.80 7.32 -14.62
CA THR A 125 20.49 6.81 -15.97
C THR A 125 19.82 7.88 -16.83
N ARG A 126 18.81 8.58 -16.29
CA ARG A 126 18.16 9.70 -17.00
C ARG A 126 19.13 10.83 -17.31
N ALA A 127 20.09 11.12 -16.43
CA ALA A 127 21.14 12.09 -16.67
C ALA A 127 22.02 11.67 -17.86
N LEU A 128 22.47 10.42 -17.89
CA LEU A 128 23.30 9.88 -18.98
C LEU A 128 22.56 9.87 -20.32
N CYS A 129 21.24 9.62 -20.34
CA CYS A 129 20.43 9.68 -21.56
C CYS A 129 20.35 11.08 -22.20
N LEU A 130 20.73 12.15 -21.50
CA LEU A 130 20.80 13.49 -22.08
C LEU A 130 22.01 13.66 -23.02
N TRP A 131 23.03 12.83 -22.86
CA TRP A 131 24.21 12.81 -23.72
C TRP A 131 23.89 12.12 -25.04
N ARG A 132 24.14 12.83 -26.15
CA ARG A 132 23.86 12.39 -27.53
C ARG A 132 25.13 12.12 -28.33
N GLY A 133 26.30 12.14 -27.68
CA GLY A 133 27.60 12.01 -28.31
C GLY A 133 28.69 11.66 -27.30
N GLU A 134 29.93 11.55 -27.78
CA GLU A 134 31.08 11.20 -26.94
C GLU A 134 31.65 12.43 -26.20
N SER A 135 31.48 13.63 -26.76
CA SER A 135 32.01 14.88 -26.22
C SER A 135 30.99 16.02 -26.22
N VAL A 136 31.23 17.04 -25.40
CA VAL A 136 30.40 18.26 -25.38
C VAL A 136 30.69 19.10 -26.63
N LEU A 137 29.64 19.51 -27.34
CA LEU A 137 29.74 20.28 -28.59
C LEU A 137 30.60 19.56 -29.64
N GLU A 138 30.33 18.27 -29.81
CA GLU A 138 30.98 17.41 -30.79
C GLU A 138 31.01 18.07 -32.18
N GLU A 139 32.11 17.85 -32.91
CA GLU A 139 32.38 18.45 -34.22
C GLU A 139 32.59 19.98 -34.24
N LEU A 140 32.50 20.66 -33.09
CA LEU A 140 32.71 22.10 -32.99
C LEU A 140 34.11 22.41 -32.42
N PRO A 141 35.01 23.04 -33.20
CA PRO A 141 36.34 23.41 -32.71
C PRO A 141 36.24 24.61 -31.76
N LEU A 142 36.34 24.31 -30.46
CA LEU A 142 36.20 25.28 -29.39
C LEU A 142 37.53 26.00 -29.06
N PRO A 143 37.49 27.31 -28.79
CA PRO A 143 38.58 28.06 -28.15
C PRO A 143 38.99 27.48 -26.79
N ALA A 144 40.25 27.68 -26.39
CA ALA A 144 40.81 27.09 -25.17
C ALA A 144 39.96 27.29 -23.90
N PRO A 145 39.42 28.49 -23.61
CA PRO A 145 38.60 28.70 -22.41
C PRO A 145 37.29 27.90 -22.41
N LEU A 146 36.70 27.66 -23.58
CA LEU A 146 35.46 26.89 -23.70
C LEU A 146 35.72 25.38 -23.61
N ARG A 147 36.90 24.91 -24.03
CA ARG A 147 37.33 23.52 -23.84
C ARG A 147 37.46 23.15 -22.37
N CYS A 148 37.88 24.08 -21.50
CA CYS A 148 37.95 23.83 -20.06
C CYS A 148 36.57 23.52 -19.47
N GLU A 149 35.54 24.23 -19.89
CA GLU A 149 34.16 24.01 -19.43
C GLU A 149 33.57 22.71 -19.99
N ALA A 150 33.80 22.42 -21.28
CA ALA A 150 33.45 21.14 -21.88
C ALA A 150 34.10 19.97 -21.11
N ALA A 151 35.40 20.06 -20.82
CA ALA A 151 36.13 19.05 -20.05
C ALA A 151 35.66 18.94 -18.58
N ARG A 152 35.07 19.99 -17.99
CA ARG A 152 34.43 19.90 -16.66
C ARG A 152 33.17 19.04 -16.73
N LEU A 153 32.34 19.23 -17.75
CA LEU A 153 31.11 18.45 -17.95
C LEU A 153 31.42 16.99 -18.29
N GLU A 154 32.45 16.72 -19.08
CA GLU A 154 32.92 15.35 -19.39
C GLU A 154 33.45 14.63 -18.14
N ARG A 155 34.18 15.34 -17.27
CA ARG A 155 34.56 14.80 -15.94
C ARG A 155 33.35 14.50 -15.06
N LEU A 156 32.34 15.38 -15.06
CA LEU A 156 31.09 15.12 -14.33
C LEU A 156 30.36 13.90 -14.89
N ARG A 157 30.34 13.69 -16.21
CA ARG A 157 29.80 12.48 -16.85
C ARG A 157 30.50 11.22 -16.34
N ALA A 158 31.83 11.22 -16.29
CA ALA A 158 32.59 10.09 -15.76
C ALA A 158 32.18 9.78 -14.31
N THR A 159 32.02 10.81 -13.46
CA THR A 159 31.53 10.63 -12.09
C THR A 159 30.10 10.05 -12.03
N VAL A 160 29.21 10.47 -12.93
CA VAL A 160 27.84 9.94 -13.03
C VAL A 160 27.83 8.48 -13.48
N VAL A 161 28.70 8.10 -14.43
CA VAL A 161 28.88 6.71 -14.85
C VAL A 161 29.34 5.87 -13.65
N ASP A 162 30.39 6.28 -12.94
CA ASP A 162 30.91 5.57 -11.77
C ASP A 162 29.83 5.37 -10.69
N ALA A 163 29.06 6.43 -10.39
CA ALA A 163 27.96 6.39 -9.43
C ALA A 163 26.83 5.44 -9.87
N SER A 164 26.54 5.37 -11.17
CA SER A 164 25.52 4.46 -11.70
C SER A 164 25.95 2.99 -11.58
N LEU A 165 27.24 2.71 -11.83
CA LEU A 165 27.82 1.37 -11.65
C LEU A 165 27.80 0.96 -10.17
N GLU A 166 28.12 1.88 -9.27
CA GLU A 166 28.03 1.66 -7.82
C GLU A 166 26.61 1.34 -7.37
N ALA A 167 25.61 2.07 -7.85
CA ALA A 167 24.20 1.79 -7.57
C ALA A 167 23.76 0.41 -8.11
N ARG A 168 24.15 0.04 -9.34
CA ARG A 168 23.88 -1.30 -9.92
C ARG A 168 24.52 -2.42 -9.08
N LEU A 169 25.76 -2.22 -8.62
CA LEU A 169 26.43 -3.16 -7.73
C LEU A 169 25.70 -3.28 -6.39
N ALA A 170 25.24 -2.17 -5.80
CA ALA A 170 24.50 -2.22 -4.54
C ALA A 170 23.14 -2.94 -4.68
N LEU A 171 22.49 -2.82 -5.84
CA LEU A 171 21.22 -3.48 -6.17
C LEU A 171 21.35 -4.96 -6.55
N GLY A 172 22.56 -5.53 -6.54
CA GLY A 172 22.78 -6.94 -6.87
C GLY A 172 22.80 -7.25 -8.37
N GLN A 173 22.82 -6.25 -9.25
CA GLN A 173 22.79 -6.42 -10.72
C GLN A 173 24.16 -6.77 -11.31
N HIS A 174 24.90 -7.66 -10.66
CA HIS A 174 26.29 -8.00 -10.98
C HIS A 174 26.43 -8.71 -12.33
N GLY A 175 25.60 -9.72 -12.58
CA GLY A 175 25.68 -10.56 -13.77
C GLY A 175 25.38 -9.79 -15.06
N GLU A 176 24.32 -8.98 -15.06
CA GLU A 176 23.88 -8.20 -16.22
C GLU A 176 24.86 -7.06 -16.59
N MET A 177 25.74 -6.66 -15.66
CA MET A 177 26.68 -5.55 -15.84
C MET A 177 28.09 -6.00 -16.23
N LEU A 178 28.42 -7.29 -16.14
CA LEU A 178 29.79 -7.77 -16.38
C LEU A 178 30.30 -7.38 -17.77
N ALA A 179 29.50 -7.58 -18.82
CA ALA A 179 29.89 -7.23 -20.19
C ALA A 179 30.17 -5.73 -20.37
N ASP A 180 29.34 -4.88 -19.75
CA ASP A 180 29.51 -3.42 -19.78
C ASP A 180 30.80 -3.00 -19.06
N LEU A 181 31.05 -3.55 -17.87
CA LEU A 181 32.25 -3.27 -17.08
C LEU A 181 33.53 -3.75 -17.75
N GLU A 182 33.50 -4.92 -18.39
CA GLU A 182 34.64 -5.43 -19.18
C GLU A 182 34.95 -4.52 -20.36
N ALA A 183 33.92 -4.03 -21.07
CA ALA A 183 34.08 -3.11 -22.18
C ALA A 183 34.64 -1.75 -21.72
N LEU A 184 34.14 -1.20 -20.61
CA LEU A 184 34.63 0.06 -20.03
C LEU A 184 36.08 -0.07 -19.54
N THR A 185 36.42 -1.16 -18.84
CA THR A 185 37.78 -1.42 -18.35
C THR A 185 38.77 -1.61 -19.50
N ARG A 186 38.34 -2.16 -20.64
CA ARG A 186 39.17 -2.28 -21.84
C ARG A 186 39.42 -0.93 -22.52
N ARG A 187 38.45 -0.02 -22.46
CA ARG A 187 38.57 1.35 -23.02
C ARG A 187 39.45 2.25 -22.16
N ASP A 188 39.42 2.07 -20.85
CA ASP A 188 40.24 2.82 -19.89
C ASP A 188 41.05 1.88 -18.99
N PRO A 189 42.15 1.29 -19.50
CA PRO A 189 42.92 0.29 -18.77
C PRO A 189 43.60 0.81 -17.50
N LEU A 190 43.77 2.13 -17.35
CA LEU A 190 44.44 2.75 -16.20
C LEU A 190 43.46 3.08 -15.07
N ASN A 191 42.16 2.89 -15.27
CA ASN A 191 41.13 3.21 -14.28
C ASN A 191 41.00 2.12 -13.21
N GLU A 192 41.65 2.34 -12.08
CA GLU A 192 41.63 1.43 -10.95
C GLU A 192 40.24 1.23 -10.34
N ARG A 193 39.36 2.25 -10.41
CA ARG A 193 38.00 2.17 -9.86
C ARG A 193 37.13 1.21 -10.67
N LEU A 194 37.16 1.31 -12.00
CA LEU A 194 36.47 0.38 -12.89
C LEU A 194 36.97 -1.06 -12.70
N ARG A 195 38.29 -1.23 -12.56
CA ARG A 195 38.89 -2.55 -12.26
C ARG A 195 38.40 -3.10 -10.92
N ALA A 196 38.36 -2.29 -9.87
CA ALA A 196 37.84 -2.71 -8.57
C ALA A 196 36.35 -3.10 -8.61
N GLN A 197 35.54 -2.36 -9.40
CA GLN A 197 34.12 -2.68 -9.62
C GLN A 197 33.94 -3.99 -10.41
N LEU A 198 34.76 -4.23 -11.43
CA LEU A 198 34.77 -5.49 -12.19
C LEU A 198 35.21 -6.67 -11.32
N MET A 199 36.25 -6.50 -10.49
CA MET A 199 36.67 -7.49 -9.49
C MET A 199 35.52 -7.86 -8.55
N LEU A 200 34.79 -6.85 -8.04
CA LEU A 200 33.65 -7.07 -7.15
C LEU A 200 32.50 -7.79 -7.86
N ALA A 201 32.16 -7.39 -9.09
CA ALA A 201 31.11 -8.04 -9.87
C ALA A 201 31.42 -9.51 -10.16
N LEU A 202 32.65 -9.82 -10.59
CA LEU A 202 33.12 -11.19 -10.83
C LEU A 202 33.09 -12.03 -9.54
N TYR A 203 33.60 -11.49 -8.44
CA TYR A 203 33.58 -12.16 -7.14
C TYR A 203 32.15 -12.51 -6.71
N ARG A 204 31.23 -11.54 -6.78
CA ARG A 204 29.81 -11.72 -6.42
C ARG A 204 29.05 -12.66 -7.36
N SER A 205 29.59 -12.89 -8.56
CA SER A 205 29.06 -13.87 -9.52
C SER A 205 29.67 -15.27 -9.32
N GLY A 206 30.40 -15.51 -8.22
CA GLY A 206 31.08 -16.76 -7.93
C GLY A 206 32.39 -16.97 -8.72
N ARG A 207 32.81 -16.00 -9.54
CA ARG A 207 33.99 -16.08 -10.41
C ARG A 207 35.23 -15.50 -9.73
N ARG A 208 35.57 -16.04 -8.56
CA ARG A 208 36.69 -15.54 -7.72
C ARG A 208 38.04 -15.54 -8.45
N ALA A 209 38.36 -16.61 -9.17
CA ALA A 209 39.62 -16.72 -9.91
C ALA A 209 39.76 -15.59 -10.94
N ASP A 210 38.69 -15.32 -11.70
CA ASP A 210 38.67 -14.25 -12.69
C ASP A 210 38.85 -12.87 -12.05
N ALA A 211 38.23 -12.62 -10.89
CA ALA A 211 38.41 -11.38 -10.15
C ALA A 211 39.88 -11.15 -9.74
N LEU A 212 40.60 -12.21 -9.32
CA LEU A 212 42.01 -12.10 -8.98
C LEU A 212 42.90 -11.88 -10.23
N THR A 213 42.51 -12.44 -11.38
CA THR A 213 43.17 -12.18 -12.67
C THR A 213 43.07 -10.70 -13.07
N ILE A 214 41.94 -10.03 -12.80
CA ILE A 214 41.79 -8.58 -13.07
C ILE A 214 42.80 -7.76 -12.28
N TYR A 215 43.05 -8.10 -11.01
CA TYR A 215 44.07 -7.43 -10.19
C TYR A 215 45.49 -7.64 -10.73
N GLN A 216 45.83 -8.87 -11.09
CA GLN A 216 47.14 -9.17 -11.67
C GLN A 216 47.37 -8.40 -12.98
N GLY A 217 46.36 -8.38 -13.86
CA GLY A 217 46.40 -7.57 -15.08
C GLY A 217 46.56 -6.08 -14.79
N ALA A 218 45.93 -5.56 -13.73
CA ALA A 218 46.04 -4.16 -13.32
C ALA A 218 47.47 -3.78 -12.93
N ARG A 219 48.08 -4.63 -12.09
CA ARG A 219 49.46 -4.44 -11.65
C ARG A 219 50.44 -4.42 -12.83
N THR A 220 50.27 -5.32 -13.79
CA THR A 220 51.11 -5.37 -14.99
C THR A 220 50.92 -4.12 -15.86
N THR A 221 49.67 -3.71 -16.12
CA THR A 221 49.39 -2.51 -16.95
C THR A 221 49.90 -1.23 -16.30
N LEU A 222 49.63 -1.00 -15.01
CA LEU A 222 50.05 0.22 -14.30
C LEU A 222 51.57 0.34 -14.23
N ALA A 223 52.26 -0.77 -13.96
CA ALA A 223 53.72 -0.80 -13.94
C ALA A 223 54.32 -0.53 -15.33
N ALA A 224 53.73 -1.07 -16.40
CA ALA A 224 54.23 -0.90 -17.76
C ALA A 224 53.98 0.50 -18.35
N GLU A 225 52.78 1.06 -18.15
CA GLU A 225 52.35 2.30 -18.81
C GLU A 225 52.72 3.56 -18.01
N VAL A 226 52.70 3.49 -16.68
CA VAL A 226 52.85 4.67 -15.79
C VAL A 226 53.97 4.48 -14.76
N GLY A 227 54.49 3.25 -14.60
CA GLY A 227 55.58 2.97 -13.65
C GLY A 227 55.15 3.00 -12.18
N ILE A 228 53.86 2.82 -11.90
CA ILE A 228 53.30 2.86 -10.55
C ILE A 228 52.70 1.50 -10.14
N ASP A 229 52.68 1.26 -8.83
CA ASP A 229 51.96 0.12 -8.23
C ASP A 229 50.45 0.43 -8.08
N PRO A 230 49.60 -0.61 -7.98
CA PRO A 230 48.18 -0.44 -7.67
C PRO A 230 47.93 0.39 -6.41
N GLY A 231 47.00 1.33 -6.51
CA GLY A 231 46.56 2.20 -5.43
C GLY A 231 45.84 1.46 -4.28
N PRO A 232 45.65 2.14 -3.14
CA PRO A 232 45.20 1.52 -1.89
C PRO A 232 43.82 0.84 -2.00
N ASP A 233 42.90 1.39 -2.80
CA ASP A 233 41.55 0.85 -2.90
C ASP A 233 41.49 -0.44 -3.72
N LEU A 234 42.29 -0.54 -4.78
CA LEU A 234 42.42 -1.75 -5.58
C LEU A 234 43.14 -2.86 -4.79
N VAL A 235 44.20 -2.50 -4.05
CA VAL A 235 44.88 -3.41 -3.09
C VAL A 235 43.92 -3.88 -2.00
N ARG A 236 43.09 -3.00 -1.44
CA ARG A 236 42.09 -3.34 -0.43
C ARG A 236 41.06 -4.31 -0.98
N MET A 237 40.54 -4.07 -2.18
CA MET A 237 39.59 -4.97 -2.85
C MET A 237 40.20 -6.37 -3.03
N HIS A 238 41.43 -6.44 -3.53
CA HIS A 238 42.16 -7.70 -3.68
C HIS A 238 42.32 -8.46 -2.35
N ARG A 239 42.74 -7.78 -1.28
CA ARG A 239 42.86 -8.39 0.06
C ARG A 239 41.53 -8.90 0.58
N ARG A 240 40.45 -8.14 0.43
CA ARG A 240 39.11 -8.54 0.87
C ARG A 240 38.61 -9.77 0.10
N ILE A 241 38.87 -9.86 -1.21
CA ILE A 241 38.53 -11.03 -2.04
C ILE A 241 39.36 -12.26 -1.63
N LEU A 242 40.65 -12.07 -1.30
CA LEU A 242 41.49 -13.16 -0.79
C LEU A 242 41.00 -13.70 0.57
N ALA A 243 40.47 -12.83 1.43
CA ALA A 243 39.99 -13.18 2.76
C ALA A 243 38.55 -13.73 2.79
N ASP A 244 37.87 -13.85 1.64
CA ASP A 244 36.42 -14.11 1.57
C ASP A 244 35.61 -13.22 2.51
N ASP A 245 35.92 -11.93 2.49
CA ASP A 245 35.31 -10.96 3.40
C ASP A 245 33.78 -10.96 3.23
N PRO A 246 33.01 -11.28 4.30
CA PRO A 246 31.54 -11.34 4.23
C PRO A 246 30.91 -10.00 3.87
N ALA A 247 31.61 -8.86 4.03
CA ALA A 247 31.16 -7.55 3.60
C ALA A 247 31.36 -7.27 2.10
N LEU A 248 32.02 -8.16 1.34
CA LEU A 248 32.10 -8.09 -0.13
C LEU A 248 30.93 -8.79 -0.78
N THR A 249 30.49 -9.91 -0.22
CA THR A 249 29.21 -10.49 -0.57
C THR A 249 28.15 -9.47 -0.17
N PRO A 250 27.24 -9.05 -1.06
CA PRO A 250 26.08 -8.35 -0.57
C PRO A 250 25.46 -9.29 0.46
N GLN A 251 25.34 -8.86 1.72
CA GLN A 251 24.16 -9.29 2.47
C GLN A 251 23.02 -9.07 1.48
N PRO A 252 22.27 -10.11 1.07
CA PRO A 252 21.22 -9.98 0.06
C PRO A 252 20.42 -8.76 0.46
N ALA A 253 20.56 -7.64 -0.27
CA ALA A 253 20.34 -6.30 0.25
C ALA A 253 19.02 -6.25 1.01
N VAL A 254 19.03 -6.46 2.35
CA VAL A 254 17.95 -7.12 3.12
C VAL A 254 16.67 -7.03 2.33
N ALA A 255 16.36 -7.97 1.42
CA ALA A 255 15.55 -7.75 0.21
C ALA A 255 14.53 -6.60 0.28
N ALA A 256 14.97 -5.33 0.26
CA ALA A 256 14.31 -4.22 0.99
C ALA A 256 13.16 -4.71 1.90
N ARG A 257 13.42 -5.57 2.93
CA ARG A 257 12.53 -6.65 3.41
C ARG A 257 11.09 -6.29 3.09
N ARG A 258 10.61 -6.73 1.90
CA ARG A 258 9.42 -6.11 1.29
C ARG A 258 8.39 -5.91 2.37
N ALA A 259 8.08 -4.63 2.64
CA ALA A 259 7.12 -4.25 3.65
C ALA A 259 5.92 -5.21 3.55
N PRO A 260 5.56 -5.93 4.64
CA PRO A 260 4.55 -6.98 4.56
C PRO A 260 3.30 -6.47 3.84
N ALA A 261 2.81 -7.25 2.88
CA ALA A 261 1.65 -6.90 2.07
C ALA A 261 0.61 -8.01 2.19
N GLU A 262 0.19 -8.28 3.42
CA GLU A 262 -0.54 -9.50 3.78
C GLU A 262 -2.06 -9.36 3.67
N LEU A 263 -2.56 -8.17 3.31
CA LEU A 263 -4.00 -7.94 3.21
C LEU A 263 -4.65 -8.95 2.23
N PRO A 264 -5.77 -9.58 2.61
CA PRO A 264 -6.54 -10.44 1.72
C PRO A 264 -6.97 -9.70 0.45
N ILE A 265 -7.26 -10.45 -0.61
CA ILE A 265 -7.81 -9.89 -1.84
C ILE A 265 -9.12 -9.16 -1.52
N GLY A 266 -9.20 -7.88 -1.92
CA GLY A 266 -10.42 -7.09 -1.77
C GLY A 266 -11.55 -7.61 -2.67
N SER A 267 -12.80 -7.38 -2.26
CA SER A 267 -13.94 -7.74 -3.10
C SER A 267 -14.16 -6.70 -4.20
N ALA A 268 -14.07 -7.12 -5.47
CA ALA A 268 -14.40 -6.27 -6.62
C ALA A 268 -15.87 -5.78 -6.61
N ALA A 269 -16.76 -6.52 -5.93
CA ALA A 269 -18.18 -6.20 -5.81
C ALA A 269 -18.55 -5.46 -4.51
N PHE A 270 -17.56 -4.95 -3.75
CA PHE A 270 -17.85 -4.20 -2.51
C PHE A 270 -18.74 -2.98 -2.80
N THR A 271 -19.86 -2.84 -2.11
CA THR A 271 -20.92 -1.84 -2.35
C THR A 271 -21.42 -1.22 -1.05
N GLY A 272 -21.91 0.02 -1.13
CA GLY A 272 -22.47 0.75 0.00
C GLY A 272 -21.44 1.16 1.05
N ARG A 273 -21.93 1.53 2.25
CA ARG A 273 -21.14 1.87 3.44
C ARG A 273 -20.27 3.12 3.31
N ALA A 274 -20.70 4.08 2.49
CA ALA A 274 -19.91 5.28 2.22
C ALA A 274 -19.61 6.08 3.50
N ALA A 275 -20.59 6.19 4.41
CA ALA A 275 -20.44 6.89 5.67
C ALA A 275 -19.45 6.17 6.62
N GLU A 276 -19.55 4.86 6.73
CA GLU A 276 -18.66 4.03 7.54
C GLU A 276 -17.24 4.02 6.99
N ILE A 277 -17.07 3.92 5.66
CA ILE A 277 -15.76 4.04 4.99
C ILE A 277 -15.14 5.40 5.29
N ALA A 278 -15.87 6.50 5.10
CA ALA A 278 -15.34 7.85 5.31
C ALA A 278 -14.88 8.04 6.77
N ARG A 279 -15.66 7.57 7.74
CA ARG A 279 -15.31 7.63 9.17
C ARG A 279 -14.06 6.81 9.48
N LEU A 280 -14.02 5.54 9.05
CA LEU A 280 -12.87 4.66 9.30
C LEU A 280 -11.59 5.20 8.62
N ARG A 281 -11.68 5.71 7.39
CA ARG A 281 -10.53 6.34 6.72
C ARG A 281 -10.02 7.53 7.51
N THR A 282 -10.90 8.43 7.91
CA THR A 282 -10.54 9.63 8.69
C THR A 282 -9.80 9.23 9.95
N MET A 283 -10.28 8.21 10.67
CA MET A 283 -9.63 7.71 11.87
C MET A 283 -8.26 7.08 11.62
N LEU A 284 -8.12 6.33 10.53
CA LEU A 284 -6.85 5.68 10.20
C LEU A 284 -5.80 6.68 9.70
N THR A 285 -6.21 7.78 9.07
CA THR A 285 -5.29 8.78 8.50
C THR A 285 -5.02 9.97 9.41
N SER A 286 -5.84 10.21 10.43
CA SER A 286 -5.63 11.31 11.39
C SER A 286 -4.40 11.07 12.25
N ALA A 287 -3.66 12.13 12.57
CA ALA A 287 -2.56 12.08 13.53
C ALA A 287 -3.11 11.82 14.94
N SER A 288 -2.44 10.96 15.70
CA SER A 288 -2.79 10.59 17.07
C SER A 288 -1.51 10.54 17.90
N GLY A 289 -1.59 10.89 19.19
CA GLY A 289 -0.47 10.81 20.13
C GLY A 289 -0.14 9.37 20.56
N ALA A 290 -0.98 8.39 20.22
CA ALA A 290 -0.81 6.97 20.52
C ALA A 290 -1.34 6.10 19.36
N THR A 291 -1.08 4.79 19.43
CA THR A 291 -1.65 3.80 18.48
C THR A 291 -3.17 3.90 18.49
N ALA A 292 -3.76 4.21 17.34
CA ALA A 292 -5.21 4.26 17.21
C ALA A 292 -5.76 2.86 16.86
N VAL A 293 -6.70 2.39 17.69
CA VAL A 293 -7.37 1.10 17.53
C VAL A 293 -8.83 1.36 17.14
N SER A 294 -9.27 0.75 16.04
CA SER A 294 -10.64 0.84 15.54
C SER A 294 -11.26 -0.55 15.52
N ALA A 295 -12.28 -0.77 16.36
CA ALA A 295 -12.94 -2.07 16.51
C ALA A 295 -14.30 -2.07 15.78
N ILE A 296 -14.41 -2.85 14.70
CA ILE A 296 -15.62 -3.04 13.91
C ILE A 296 -16.38 -4.25 14.46
N THR A 297 -17.58 -4.02 14.99
CA THR A 297 -18.40 -4.99 15.71
C THR A 297 -19.75 -5.15 15.04
N GLY A 298 -20.45 -6.26 15.23
CA GLY A 298 -21.75 -6.49 14.59
C GLY A 298 -22.06 -7.96 14.30
N ALA A 299 -23.28 -8.21 13.84
CA ALA A 299 -23.81 -9.54 13.59
C ALA A 299 -22.99 -10.36 12.57
N ALA A 300 -23.13 -11.68 12.62
CA ALA A 300 -22.51 -12.58 11.66
C ALA A 300 -23.03 -12.32 10.24
N GLY A 301 -22.15 -12.31 9.24
CA GLY A 301 -22.53 -12.10 7.84
C GLY A 301 -22.83 -10.64 7.44
N VAL A 302 -22.70 -9.68 8.35
CA VAL A 302 -22.95 -8.23 8.09
C VAL A 302 -21.85 -7.54 7.27
N GLY A 303 -20.73 -8.22 7.02
CA GLY A 303 -19.65 -7.71 6.16
C GLY A 303 -18.52 -6.97 6.88
N LYS A 304 -18.30 -7.19 8.19
CA LYS A 304 -17.22 -6.54 8.97
C LYS A 304 -15.84 -6.73 8.34
N SER A 305 -15.45 -7.98 8.07
CA SER A 305 -14.18 -8.34 7.45
C SER A 305 -14.04 -7.70 6.06
N ALA A 306 -15.11 -7.72 5.25
CA ALA A 306 -15.12 -7.10 3.94
C ALA A 306 -14.91 -5.59 4.02
N LEU A 307 -15.56 -4.90 4.96
CA LEU A 307 -15.38 -3.46 5.19
C LEU A 307 -13.96 -3.15 5.66
N ALA A 308 -13.43 -3.93 6.60
CA ALA A 308 -12.09 -3.75 7.15
C ALA A 308 -11.01 -3.91 6.08
N VAL A 309 -11.06 -4.99 5.29
CA VAL A 309 -10.16 -5.23 4.16
C VAL A 309 -10.30 -4.13 3.11
N HIS A 310 -11.53 -3.72 2.78
CA HIS A 310 -11.76 -2.66 1.78
C HIS A 310 -11.14 -1.33 2.20
N VAL A 311 -11.37 -0.89 3.45
CA VAL A 311 -10.76 0.33 3.98
C VAL A 311 -9.25 0.20 4.07
N ALA A 312 -8.72 -0.95 4.51
CA ALA A 312 -7.28 -1.21 4.61
C ALA A 312 -6.57 -1.04 3.27
N HIS A 313 -7.16 -1.51 2.17
CA HIS A 313 -6.64 -1.28 0.81
C HIS A 313 -6.68 0.20 0.41
N GLN A 314 -7.71 0.95 0.80
CA GLN A 314 -7.84 2.38 0.45
C GLN A 314 -6.85 3.30 1.16
N VAL A 315 -6.27 2.87 2.29
CA VAL A 315 -5.29 3.66 3.05
C VAL A 315 -3.88 3.05 3.01
N ALA A 316 -3.66 2.04 2.16
CA ALA A 316 -2.42 1.28 2.11
C ALA A 316 -1.18 2.13 1.82
N ASP A 317 -1.33 3.20 1.04
CA ASP A 317 -0.28 4.17 0.70
C ASP A 317 0.29 4.92 1.92
N ARG A 318 -0.47 4.97 3.02
CA ARG A 318 -0.05 5.63 4.27
C ARG A 318 0.79 4.75 5.19
N PHE A 319 0.95 3.47 4.86
CA PHE A 319 1.68 2.49 5.65
C PHE A 319 2.82 1.86 4.83
N PRO A 320 3.85 2.65 4.48
CA PRO A 320 4.95 2.18 3.64
C PRO A 320 5.77 1.05 4.27
N ASP A 321 5.74 0.92 5.60
CA ASP A 321 6.53 -0.08 6.32
C ASP A 321 5.81 -1.44 6.42
N GLY A 322 4.52 -1.52 6.08
CA GLY A 322 3.80 -2.79 5.96
C GLY A 322 2.34 -2.78 6.41
N ARG A 323 1.62 -3.80 5.95
CA ARG A 323 0.23 -4.11 6.22
C ARG A 323 0.15 -5.60 6.59
N LEU A 324 -0.13 -5.86 7.86
CA LEU A 324 -0.18 -7.19 8.44
C LEU A 324 -1.64 -7.64 8.56
N TYR A 325 -1.90 -8.92 8.30
CA TYR A 325 -3.24 -9.49 8.41
C TYR A 325 -3.20 -10.81 9.17
N VAL A 326 -4.08 -10.92 10.15
CA VAL A 326 -4.30 -12.15 10.92
C VAL A 326 -5.78 -12.36 11.10
N ASP A 327 -6.27 -13.53 10.67
CA ASP A 327 -7.56 -14.05 11.10
C ASP A 327 -7.37 -14.78 12.43
N LEU A 328 -8.00 -14.27 13.49
CA LEU A 328 -7.92 -14.78 14.86
C LEU A 328 -8.85 -15.97 15.10
N HIS A 329 -9.64 -16.34 14.09
CA HIS A 329 -10.50 -17.53 14.04
C HIS A 329 -11.55 -17.61 15.15
N ASP A 330 -12.04 -16.48 15.67
CA ASP A 330 -13.23 -16.53 16.52
C ASP A 330 -14.40 -17.11 15.74
N SER A 331 -15.04 -18.14 16.33
CA SER A 331 -16.26 -18.73 15.77
C SER A 331 -16.08 -19.32 14.35
N THR A 332 -14.87 -19.74 13.97
CA THR A 332 -14.60 -20.47 12.72
C THR A 332 -14.93 -21.96 12.90
N PRO A 333 -15.79 -22.57 12.05
CA PRO A 333 -16.18 -23.97 12.21
C PRO A 333 -14.98 -24.93 12.22
N GLY A 334 -14.84 -25.71 13.30
CA GLY A 334 -13.81 -26.74 13.42
C GLY A 334 -12.39 -26.23 13.72
N VAL A 335 -12.22 -24.92 13.98
CA VAL A 335 -10.92 -24.30 14.26
C VAL A 335 -10.98 -23.56 15.59
N ALA A 336 -10.03 -23.85 16.49
CA ALA A 336 -9.92 -23.12 17.75
C ALA A 336 -9.38 -21.70 17.51
N PRO A 337 -9.81 -20.68 18.29
CA PRO A 337 -9.25 -19.34 18.21
C PRO A 337 -7.73 -19.34 18.41
N LEU A 338 -7.02 -18.49 17.68
CA LEU A 338 -5.57 -18.41 17.77
C LEU A 338 -5.13 -17.85 19.13
N ASP A 339 -4.08 -18.42 19.68
CA ASP A 339 -3.46 -17.91 20.89
C ASP A 339 -2.57 -16.69 20.59
N PRO A 340 -2.58 -15.65 21.45
CA PRO A 340 -1.77 -14.46 21.24
C PRO A 340 -0.27 -14.74 21.05
N ALA A 341 0.31 -15.73 21.73
CA ALA A 341 1.72 -16.09 21.56
C ALA A 341 2.04 -16.53 20.12
N ASP A 342 1.16 -17.36 19.55
CA ASP A 342 1.32 -17.91 18.20
C ASP A 342 1.14 -16.83 17.13
N VAL A 343 0.21 -15.88 17.39
CA VAL A 343 0.00 -14.71 16.54
C VAL A 343 1.21 -13.77 16.58
N LEU A 344 1.74 -13.46 17.76
CA LEU A 344 2.94 -12.62 17.90
C LEU A 344 4.14 -13.25 17.20
N ALA A 345 4.36 -14.56 17.37
CA ALA A 345 5.42 -15.27 16.67
C ALA A 345 5.28 -15.15 15.13
N ARG A 346 4.05 -15.20 14.61
CA ARG A 346 3.78 -14.97 13.18
C ARG A 346 4.09 -13.52 12.77
N LEU A 347 3.59 -12.52 13.51
CA LEU A 347 3.81 -11.11 13.21
C LEU A 347 5.30 -10.73 13.26
N LEU A 348 6.05 -11.25 14.23
CA LEU A 348 7.49 -11.06 14.37
C LEU A 348 8.24 -11.62 13.16
N ARG A 349 7.91 -12.84 12.71
CA ARG A 349 8.49 -13.43 11.48
C ARG A 349 8.18 -12.59 10.25
N SER A 350 6.93 -12.13 10.09
CA SER A 350 6.53 -11.26 8.98
C SER A 350 7.31 -9.94 8.96
N LEU A 351 7.64 -9.37 10.13
CA LEU A 351 8.47 -8.17 10.26
C LEU A 351 9.98 -8.43 10.13
N GLY A 352 10.37 -9.69 9.92
CA GLY A 352 11.75 -10.07 9.70
C GLY A 352 12.54 -10.44 10.96
N ASP A 353 11.87 -10.90 12.01
CA ASP A 353 12.60 -11.44 13.14
C ASP A 353 12.95 -12.93 12.90
N ASP A 354 14.15 -13.18 12.39
CA ASP A 354 14.63 -14.54 12.06
C ASP A 354 15.14 -15.30 13.31
N THR A 355 15.19 -14.66 14.48
CA THR A 355 15.69 -15.31 15.72
C THR A 355 14.80 -16.47 16.20
N ILE A 356 13.57 -16.55 15.72
CA ILE A 356 12.60 -17.61 16.05
C ILE A 356 12.77 -18.83 15.11
N GLY A 357 13.66 -18.75 14.11
CA GLY A 357 13.74 -19.70 13.00
C GLY A 357 15.08 -20.41 12.78
N GLN A 358 16.05 -20.36 13.70
CA GLN A 358 17.24 -21.22 13.57
C GLN A 358 16.97 -22.63 14.14
N PRO A 359 16.94 -23.70 13.32
CA PRO A 359 16.94 -25.07 13.80
C PRO A 359 18.37 -25.48 14.16
N GLY A 360 18.97 -24.82 15.14
CA GLY A 360 20.38 -25.02 15.53
C GLY A 360 20.79 -24.45 16.87
N GLY A 361 19.94 -23.65 17.54
CA GLY A 361 20.14 -23.31 18.95
C GLY A 361 19.85 -24.54 19.80
N GLN A 362 20.87 -25.10 20.45
CA GLN A 362 20.74 -26.22 21.38
C GLN A 362 19.51 -26.04 22.31
N PRO A 363 18.66 -27.07 22.50
CA PRO A 363 17.69 -27.10 23.59
C PRO A 363 18.45 -27.34 24.91
N GLY A 364 19.19 -26.32 25.34
CA GLY A 364 19.93 -26.29 26.58
C GLY A 364 19.08 -25.70 27.69
N GLY A 365 18.29 -26.54 28.34
CA GLY A 365 17.53 -26.19 29.54
C GLY A 365 16.11 -26.72 29.48
N ARG A 366 15.80 -27.67 30.36
CA ARG A 366 14.47 -28.24 30.55
C ARG A 366 13.45 -27.11 30.63
N HIS A 367 12.66 -26.91 29.58
CA HIS A 367 11.34 -26.28 29.43
C HIS A 367 11.23 -25.98 27.92
N GLY A 368 10.75 -26.95 27.12
CA GLY A 368 10.31 -26.71 25.74
C GLY A 368 9.03 -25.88 25.75
N GLY A 369 9.13 -24.66 26.27
CA GLY A 369 8.01 -23.77 26.60
C GLY A 369 7.71 -22.86 25.42
N ARG A 370 6.42 -22.75 25.13
CA ARG A 370 5.82 -21.68 24.32
C ARG A 370 6.45 -20.33 24.67
N PRO A 371 6.75 -19.45 23.69
CA PRO A 371 7.27 -18.12 24.00
C PRO A 371 6.30 -17.41 24.95
N ASP A 372 6.84 -16.78 26.00
CA ASP A 372 6.05 -15.97 26.92
C ASP A 372 5.36 -14.85 26.12
N VAL A 373 4.05 -14.72 26.28
CA VAL A 373 3.22 -13.74 25.57
C VAL A 373 3.72 -12.33 25.87
N ASP A 374 4.12 -12.06 27.11
CA ASP A 374 4.58 -10.74 27.53
C ASP A 374 5.93 -10.38 26.92
N GLU A 375 6.86 -11.34 26.84
CA GLU A 375 8.15 -11.17 26.17
C GLU A 375 7.97 -10.94 24.65
N ALA A 376 7.15 -11.77 24.00
CA ALA A 376 6.86 -11.64 22.58
C ALA A 376 6.15 -10.31 22.26
N ALA A 377 5.24 -9.85 23.13
CA ALA A 377 4.55 -8.57 22.98
C ALA A 377 5.50 -7.38 23.19
N ALA A 378 6.39 -7.44 24.18
CA ALA A 378 7.41 -6.42 24.40
C ALA A 378 8.34 -6.28 23.19
N ARG A 379 8.78 -7.41 22.64
CA ARG A 379 9.59 -7.46 21.43
C ARG A 379 8.86 -6.91 20.20
N PHE A 380 7.59 -7.27 20.05
CA PHE A 380 6.74 -6.76 18.98
C PHE A 380 6.66 -5.23 19.03
N ARG A 381 6.38 -4.66 20.22
CA ARG A 381 6.38 -3.20 20.41
C ARG A 381 7.71 -2.56 19.99
N SER A 382 8.84 -3.09 20.46
CA SER A 382 10.17 -2.60 20.09
C SER A 382 10.45 -2.62 18.58
N LEU A 383 9.99 -3.65 17.86
CA LEU A 383 10.18 -3.72 16.40
C LEU A 383 9.26 -2.78 15.62
N THR A 384 8.07 -2.49 16.17
CA THR A 384 7.09 -1.60 15.53
C THR A 384 7.32 -0.12 15.84
N GLU A 385 8.22 0.20 16.77
CA GLU A 385 8.54 1.57 17.16
C GLU A 385 9.00 2.40 15.94
N GLY A 386 8.41 3.58 15.76
CA GLY A 386 8.70 4.48 14.64
C GLY A 386 8.26 3.98 13.25
N ARG A 387 7.65 2.80 13.11
CA ARG A 387 7.17 2.27 11.81
C ARG A 387 5.74 2.67 11.51
N HIS A 388 5.45 2.93 10.24
CA HIS A 388 4.12 3.19 9.71
C HIS A 388 3.47 1.87 9.27
N LEU A 389 2.84 1.18 10.22
CA LEU A 389 2.21 -0.13 10.02
C LEU A 389 0.68 -0.08 10.16
N LEU A 390 -0.01 -0.85 9.32
CA LEU A 390 -1.43 -1.18 9.49
C LEU A 390 -1.58 -2.65 9.88
N LEU A 391 -2.23 -2.91 11.01
CA LEU A 391 -2.58 -4.25 11.45
C LEU A 391 -4.08 -4.46 11.26
N LEU A 392 -4.47 -5.53 10.56
CA LEU A 392 -5.84 -5.99 10.48
C LEU A 392 -5.98 -7.32 11.22
N LEU A 393 -6.63 -7.27 12.38
CA LEU A 393 -6.95 -8.41 13.24
C LEU A 393 -8.42 -8.80 13.01
N ASP A 394 -8.65 -9.78 12.15
CA ASP A 394 -10.00 -10.22 11.76
C ASP A 394 -10.52 -11.30 12.71
N ASN A 395 -11.83 -11.30 13.00
CA ASN A 395 -12.51 -12.29 13.85
C ASN A 395 -11.87 -12.45 15.25
N ALA A 396 -11.69 -11.35 15.98
CA ALA A 396 -11.27 -11.37 17.38
C ALA A 396 -12.39 -11.89 18.30
N ARG A 397 -12.02 -12.71 19.29
CA ARG A 397 -12.92 -13.25 20.32
C ARG A 397 -13.23 -12.23 21.41
N ASP A 398 -12.19 -11.66 22.00
CA ASP A 398 -12.27 -10.76 23.15
C ASP A 398 -11.07 -9.79 23.20
N ALA A 399 -11.12 -8.82 24.13
CA ALA A 399 -10.06 -7.83 24.27
C ALA A 399 -8.75 -8.43 24.81
N ALA A 400 -8.80 -9.53 25.56
CA ALA A 400 -7.62 -10.19 26.10
C ALA A 400 -6.79 -10.86 24.99
N GLN A 401 -7.43 -11.35 23.93
CA GLN A 401 -6.76 -11.86 22.73
C GLN A 401 -6.05 -10.75 21.94
N VAL A 402 -6.64 -9.55 21.90
CA VAL A 402 -6.17 -8.43 21.08
C VAL A 402 -5.09 -7.60 21.78
N ARG A 403 -5.22 -7.36 23.08
CA ARG A 403 -4.36 -6.43 23.86
C ARG A 403 -2.85 -6.72 23.71
N PRO A 404 -2.36 -7.97 23.75
CA PRO A 404 -0.93 -8.25 23.56
C PRO A 404 -0.43 -7.97 22.14
N LEU A 405 -1.33 -7.92 21.15
CA LEU A 405 -1.02 -7.73 19.73
C LEU A 405 -0.93 -6.25 19.33
N LEU A 406 -1.16 -5.33 20.27
CA LEU A 406 -1.15 -3.90 19.99
C LEU A 406 0.29 -3.36 19.96
N PRO A 407 0.68 -2.65 18.89
CA PRO A 407 1.94 -1.91 18.88
C PRO A 407 1.83 -0.70 19.84
N ALA A 408 2.97 -0.12 20.20
CA ALA A 408 3.03 1.05 21.09
C ALA A 408 3.56 2.30 20.36
N SER A 409 3.18 2.47 19.10
CA SER A 409 3.65 3.56 18.25
C SER A 409 2.50 4.43 17.71
N PRO A 410 2.61 5.77 17.76
CA PRO A 410 1.61 6.69 17.21
C PRO A 410 1.49 6.64 15.68
N THR A 411 2.45 6.03 14.99
CA THR A 411 2.44 5.85 13.53
C THR A 411 1.76 4.55 13.09
N CYS A 412 1.48 3.64 14.02
CA CYS A 412 0.75 2.39 13.74
C CYS A 412 -0.77 2.57 13.87
N ARG A 413 -1.52 1.80 13.08
CA ARG A 413 -2.98 1.71 13.16
C ARG A 413 -3.43 0.25 13.27
N VAL A 414 -4.44 -0.01 14.09
CA VAL A 414 -5.01 -1.35 14.27
C VAL A 414 -6.48 -1.33 13.93
N LEU A 415 -6.88 -2.11 12.94
CA LEU A 415 -8.27 -2.46 12.65
C LEU A 415 -8.56 -3.82 13.25
N VAL A 416 -9.60 -3.91 14.06
CA VAL A 416 -10.06 -5.17 14.65
C VAL A 416 -11.47 -5.43 14.17
N THR A 417 -11.77 -6.64 13.71
CA THR A 417 -13.18 -7.07 13.56
C THR A 417 -13.53 -8.08 14.64
N ALA A 418 -14.71 -7.95 15.22
CA ALA A 418 -15.19 -8.85 16.26
C ALA A 418 -16.71 -9.01 16.14
N ARG A 419 -17.27 -10.10 16.67
CA ARG A 419 -18.73 -10.21 16.81
C ARG A 419 -19.20 -9.35 17.99
N ARG A 420 -18.59 -9.55 19.15
CA ARG A 420 -18.91 -8.87 20.41
C ARG A 420 -18.22 -7.51 20.50
N THR A 421 -18.77 -6.60 21.28
CA THR A 421 -18.12 -5.31 21.57
C THR A 421 -16.95 -5.53 22.53
N LEU A 422 -15.76 -5.06 22.15
CA LEU A 422 -14.52 -5.21 22.92
C LEU A 422 -14.39 -4.13 24.00
N THR A 423 -15.36 -4.03 24.92
CA THR A 423 -15.51 -2.91 25.86
C THR A 423 -14.32 -2.67 26.79
N SER A 424 -13.53 -3.69 27.08
CA SER A 424 -12.33 -3.60 27.92
C SER A 424 -11.04 -3.30 27.13
N LEU A 425 -11.14 -2.95 25.85
CA LEU A 425 -10.00 -2.54 25.03
C LEU A 425 -9.83 -1.02 25.13
N ASP A 426 -8.91 -0.58 25.97
CA ASP A 426 -8.67 0.84 26.23
C ASP A 426 -8.33 1.62 24.96
N ALA A 427 -8.80 2.87 24.88
CA ALA A 427 -8.59 3.80 23.76
C ALA A 427 -9.05 3.29 22.37
N ALA A 428 -9.82 2.20 22.30
CA ALA A 428 -10.41 1.72 21.05
C ALA A 428 -11.67 2.51 20.68
N SER A 429 -11.75 2.94 19.42
CA SER A 429 -12.98 3.51 18.87
C SER A 429 -13.87 2.39 18.34
N HIS A 430 -15.05 2.26 18.91
CA HIS A 430 -15.99 1.19 18.58
C HIS A 430 -16.93 1.61 17.45
N PHE A 431 -16.96 0.78 16.40
CA PHE A 431 -17.81 0.92 15.24
C PHE A 431 -18.79 -0.24 15.18
N ARG A 432 -20.06 0.02 15.49
CA ARG A 432 -21.11 -0.99 15.33
C ARG A 432 -21.63 -0.97 13.89
N LEU A 433 -21.43 -2.07 13.17
CA LEU A 433 -21.89 -2.27 11.81
C LEU A 433 -23.25 -2.99 11.83
N GLY A 434 -24.32 -2.25 11.53
CA GLY A 434 -25.68 -2.80 11.36
C GLY A 434 -25.87 -3.41 9.96
N VAL A 435 -27.06 -3.93 9.65
CA VAL A 435 -27.41 -4.45 8.31
C VAL A 435 -27.34 -3.37 7.22
N MET A 436 -27.26 -3.78 5.95
CA MET A 436 -27.22 -2.84 4.83
C MET A 436 -28.61 -2.25 4.58
N ALA A 437 -28.65 -1.00 4.10
CA ALA A 437 -29.90 -0.40 3.63
C ALA A 437 -30.43 -1.14 2.39
N GLU A 438 -31.75 -1.12 2.16
CA GLU A 438 -32.39 -1.82 1.04
C GLU A 438 -31.81 -1.40 -0.33
N ASP A 439 -31.49 -0.11 -0.49
CA ASP A 439 -30.90 0.42 -1.72
C ASP A 439 -29.47 -0.10 -1.96
N GLU A 440 -28.63 -0.09 -0.92
CA GLU A 440 -27.26 -0.61 -1.02
C GLU A 440 -27.25 -2.12 -1.26
N THR A 441 -28.21 -2.83 -0.66
CA THR A 441 -28.36 -4.28 -0.80
C THR A 441 -28.84 -4.65 -2.21
N SER A 442 -29.73 -3.83 -2.79
CA SER A 442 -30.15 -3.97 -4.19
C SER A 442 -28.98 -3.71 -5.15
N MET A 443 -28.14 -2.72 -4.83
CA MET A 443 -26.91 -2.44 -5.58
C MET A 443 -25.93 -3.61 -5.52
N LEU A 444 -25.75 -4.23 -4.35
CA LEU A 444 -24.93 -5.43 -4.19
C LEU A 444 -25.44 -6.57 -5.08
N LEU A 445 -26.75 -6.83 -5.06
CA LEU A 445 -27.35 -7.87 -5.91
C LEU A 445 -27.10 -7.58 -7.40
N GLY A 446 -27.32 -6.34 -7.85
CA GLY A 446 -27.07 -5.92 -9.23
C GLY A 446 -25.62 -6.10 -9.67
N ARG A 447 -24.64 -5.76 -8.82
CA ARG A 447 -23.22 -5.98 -9.14
C ARG A 447 -22.84 -7.46 -9.24
N LEU A 448 -23.53 -8.35 -8.54
CA LEU A 448 -23.21 -9.77 -8.54
C LEU A 448 -23.82 -10.51 -9.75
N ILE A 449 -25.06 -10.20 -10.13
CA ILE A 449 -25.79 -10.96 -11.17
C ILE A 449 -26.06 -10.16 -12.46
N GLY A 450 -25.66 -8.89 -12.51
CA GLY A 450 -25.91 -7.96 -13.61
C GLY A 450 -27.10 -7.04 -13.37
N GLU A 451 -26.93 -5.74 -13.67
CA GLU A 451 -27.95 -4.72 -13.48
C GLU A 451 -29.16 -4.93 -14.40
N GLU A 452 -28.94 -5.39 -15.64
CA GLU A 452 -30.02 -5.68 -16.59
C GLU A 452 -31.00 -6.75 -16.08
N ARG A 453 -30.47 -7.81 -15.46
CA ARG A 453 -31.27 -8.90 -14.90
C ARG A 453 -32.11 -8.43 -13.70
N VAL A 454 -31.56 -7.55 -12.87
CA VAL A 454 -32.28 -6.91 -11.77
C VAL A 454 -33.36 -5.94 -12.28
N ALA A 455 -33.06 -5.17 -13.33
CA ALA A 455 -34.00 -4.25 -13.94
C ALA A 455 -35.19 -4.97 -14.59
N ALA A 456 -34.95 -6.10 -15.24
CA ALA A 456 -36.00 -6.93 -15.87
C ALA A 456 -37.01 -7.49 -14.86
N GLU A 457 -36.57 -7.83 -13.63
CA GLU A 457 -37.41 -8.42 -12.58
C GLU A 457 -37.39 -7.60 -11.26
N GLN A 458 -37.52 -6.27 -11.35
CA GLN A 458 -37.31 -5.36 -10.21
C GLN A 458 -38.13 -5.69 -8.95
N ARG A 459 -39.40 -6.11 -9.10
CA ARG A 459 -40.26 -6.50 -7.97
C ARG A 459 -39.71 -7.74 -7.24
N ALA A 460 -39.25 -8.73 -7.99
CA ALA A 460 -38.66 -9.94 -7.44
C ALA A 460 -37.30 -9.67 -6.80
N ALA A 461 -36.47 -8.81 -7.40
CA ALA A 461 -35.21 -8.36 -6.82
C ALA A 461 -35.42 -7.71 -5.44
N ARG A 462 -36.36 -6.78 -5.32
CA ARG A 462 -36.73 -6.16 -4.03
C ARG A 462 -37.24 -7.18 -3.02
N ALA A 463 -38.03 -8.17 -3.46
CA ALA A 463 -38.50 -9.25 -2.60
C ALA A 463 -37.33 -10.09 -2.05
N ILE A 464 -36.38 -10.49 -2.90
CA ILE A 464 -35.15 -11.20 -2.47
C ILE A 464 -34.39 -10.36 -1.44
N VAL A 465 -34.19 -9.07 -1.70
CA VAL A 465 -33.47 -8.16 -0.79
C VAL A 465 -34.13 -8.11 0.59
N ARG A 466 -35.46 -7.95 0.65
CA ARG A 466 -36.23 -7.94 1.90
C ARG A 466 -36.18 -9.29 2.62
N LEU A 467 -36.30 -10.40 1.89
CA LEU A 467 -36.26 -11.75 2.46
C LEU A 467 -34.87 -12.13 2.98
N CYS A 468 -33.81 -11.54 2.41
CA CYS A 468 -32.44 -11.60 2.94
C CYS A 468 -32.20 -10.61 4.09
N ALA A 469 -33.18 -9.76 4.39
CA ALA A 469 -33.22 -8.79 5.48
C ALA A 469 -31.97 -7.90 5.57
N GLY A 470 -31.45 -7.45 4.41
CA GLY A 470 -30.30 -6.54 4.36
C GLY A 470 -28.96 -7.16 4.77
N LEU A 471 -28.89 -8.50 4.91
CA LEU A 471 -27.64 -9.19 5.23
C LEU A 471 -26.81 -9.45 3.96
N PRO A 472 -25.58 -8.88 3.84
CA PRO A 472 -24.74 -9.06 2.65
C PRO A 472 -24.45 -10.53 2.34
N LEU A 473 -24.21 -11.35 3.37
CA LEU A 473 -23.96 -12.79 3.20
C LEU A 473 -25.13 -13.50 2.53
N ALA A 474 -26.37 -13.23 2.98
CA ALA A 474 -27.57 -13.85 2.41
C ALA A 474 -27.75 -13.47 0.93
N ILE A 475 -27.47 -12.22 0.57
CA ILE A 475 -27.53 -11.72 -0.81
C ILE A 475 -26.47 -12.38 -1.68
N ARG A 476 -25.24 -12.54 -1.18
CA ARG A 476 -24.18 -13.24 -1.91
C ARG A 476 -24.54 -14.69 -2.19
N ILE A 477 -25.15 -15.37 -1.22
CA ILE A 477 -25.63 -16.75 -1.40
C ILE A 477 -26.78 -16.80 -2.42
N ALA A 478 -27.76 -15.90 -2.31
CA ALA A 478 -28.86 -15.80 -3.28
C ALA A 478 -28.33 -15.54 -4.71
N ALA A 479 -27.38 -14.62 -4.86
CA ALA A 479 -26.71 -14.32 -6.11
C ALA A 479 -25.93 -15.52 -6.65
N ALA A 480 -25.16 -16.21 -5.82
CA ALA A 480 -24.42 -17.42 -6.21
C ALA A 480 -25.35 -18.49 -6.80
N ARG A 481 -26.54 -18.67 -6.22
CA ARG A 481 -27.54 -19.61 -6.75
C ARG A 481 -28.13 -19.16 -8.10
N LEU A 482 -28.32 -17.86 -8.30
CA LEU A 482 -28.78 -17.30 -9.59
C LEU A 482 -27.70 -17.35 -10.68
N ILE A 483 -26.42 -17.28 -10.30
CA ILE A 483 -25.27 -17.42 -11.21
C ILE A 483 -25.10 -18.90 -11.61
N ALA A 484 -25.15 -19.81 -10.64
CA ALA A 484 -25.03 -21.25 -10.88
C ALA A 484 -26.19 -21.82 -11.72
N ARG A 485 -27.33 -21.11 -11.79
CA ARG A 485 -28.52 -21.52 -12.56
C ARG A 485 -29.05 -20.36 -13.39
N PRO A 486 -28.48 -20.10 -14.59
CA PRO A 486 -28.91 -18.99 -15.44
C PRO A 486 -30.40 -19.02 -15.82
N GLY A 487 -31.01 -20.21 -15.93
CA GLY A 487 -32.44 -20.38 -16.19
C GLY A 487 -33.37 -20.14 -15.00
N LEU A 488 -32.84 -19.92 -13.78
CA LEU A 488 -33.64 -19.60 -12.60
C LEU A 488 -34.00 -18.11 -12.62
N SER A 489 -35.29 -17.77 -12.70
CA SER A 489 -35.73 -16.38 -12.61
C SER A 489 -35.61 -15.83 -11.19
N LEU A 490 -35.50 -14.50 -11.05
CA LEU A 490 -35.49 -13.86 -9.73
C LEU A 490 -36.81 -14.12 -9.01
N ARG A 491 -37.93 -14.11 -9.74
CA ARG A 491 -39.25 -14.45 -9.19
C ARG A 491 -39.28 -15.84 -8.58
N ALA A 492 -38.78 -16.86 -9.30
CA ALA A 492 -38.78 -18.22 -8.79
C ALA A 492 -37.93 -18.38 -7.51
N LEU A 493 -36.81 -17.66 -7.41
CA LEU A 493 -36.03 -17.65 -6.18
C LEU A 493 -36.74 -16.88 -5.05
N ALA A 494 -37.37 -15.75 -5.35
CA ALA A 494 -38.16 -14.99 -4.37
C ALA A 494 -39.31 -15.82 -3.79
N ASP A 495 -40.01 -16.57 -4.63
CA ASP A 495 -41.11 -17.45 -4.22
C ASP A 495 -40.62 -18.57 -3.29
N ARG A 496 -39.44 -19.15 -3.57
CA ARG A 496 -38.81 -20.14 -2.67
C ARG A 496 -38.37 -19.53 -1.34
N LEU A 497 -37.77 -18.35 -1.38
CA LEU A 497 -37.36 -17.62 -0.17
C LEU A 497 -38.58 -17.15 0.64
N ALA A 498 -39.74 -16.93 0.03
CA ALA A 498 -40.94 -16.50 0.75
C ALA A 498 -41.40 -17.56 1.77
N VAL A 499 -41.18 -18.85 1.48
CA VAL A 499 -41.52 -19.97 2.39
C VAL A 499 -40.59 -19.95 3.61
N GLU A 500 -41.13 -19.53 4.76
CA GLU A 500 -40.36 -19.36 6.00
C GLU A 500 -39.61 -20.63 6.44
N ASP A 501 -40.28 -21.80 6.37
CA ASP A 501 -39.72 -23.08 6.83
C ASP A 501 -38.53 -23.58 5.98
N HIS A 502 -38.37 -23.06 4.77
CA HIS A 502 -37.28 -23.45 3.86
C HIS A 502 -36.28 -22.32 3.60
N ARG A 503 -36.57 -21.09 4.03
CA ARG A 503 -35.76 -19.90 3.70
C ARG A 503 -34.30 -20.06 4.07
N LEU A 504 -33.99 -20.56 5.27
CA LEU A 504 -32.60 -20.76 5.71
C LEU A 504 -31.90 -21.89 4.95
N SER A 505 -32.65 -22.89 4.47
CA SER A 505 -32.13 -23.97 3.61
C SER A 505 -31.85 -23.48 2.19
N GLU A 506 -32.64 -22.53 1.71
CA GLU A 506 -32.41 -21.85 0.44
C GLU A 506 -31.23 -20.85 0.51
N LEU A 507 -30.88 -20.36 1.70
CA LEU A 507 -29.72 -19.48 1.94
C LEU A 507 -28.45 -20.25 2.31
N GLN A 508 -28.14 -21.25 1.47
CA GLN A 508 -26.88 -22.00 1.47
C GLN A 508 -26.35 -22.17 0.03
N ALA A 509 -25.05 -21.96 -0.16
CA ALA A 509 -24.33 -22.24 -1.39
C ALA A 509 -22.86 -22.56 -1.08
N ASP A 510 -22.35 -23.66 -1.63
CA ASP A 510 -20.98 -24.16 -1.41
C ASP A 510 -20.60 -24.20 0.08
N ASP A 511 -19.57 -23.46 0.48
CA ASP A 511 -19.04 -23.33 1.84
C ASP A 511 -19.75 -22.23 2.67
N GLN A 512 -20.70 -21.51 2.08
CA GLN A 512 -21.42 -20.40 2.72
C GLN A 512 -22.85 -20.79 3.11
N ALA A 513 -23.16 -20.67 4.39
CA ALA A 513 -24.51 -20.85 4.91
C ALA A 513 -24.84 -19.83 5.99
N VAL A 514 -25.98 -19.15 5.85
CA VAL A 514 -26.47 -18.22 6.89
C VAL A 514 -26.73 -18.97 8.20
N ARG A 515 -27.31 -20.18 8.12
CA ARG A 515 -27.58 -21.04 9.28
C ARG A 515 -26.30 -21.37 10.05
N ALA A 516 -25.22 -21.74 9.35
CA ALA A 516 -23.94 -22.06 10.00
C ALA A 516 -23.38 -20.85 10.75
N CYS A 517 -23.50 -19.64 10.19
CA CYS A 517 -23.04 -18.41 10.83
C CYS A 517 -23.77 -18.08 12.14
N PHE A 518 -25.09 -18.29 12.18
CA PHE A 518 -25.91 -18.09 13.38
C PHE A 518 -25.69 -19.18 14.43
N MET A 519 -25.52 -20.43 13.98
CA MET A 519 -25.22 -21.56 14.86
C MET A 519 -23.99 -21.31 15.74
N MET A 520 -22.97 -20.63 15.22
CA MET A 520 -21.77 -20.33 16.01
C MET A 520 -22.05 -19.37 17.17
N SER A 521 -22.84 -18.31 16.94
CA SER A 521 -23.25 -17.41 18.03
C SER A 521 -24.15 -18.14 19.04
N TYR A 522 -25.06 -18.99 18.56
CA TYR A 522 -25.97 -19.77 19.41
C TYR A 522 -25.24 -20.77 20.30
N ARG A 523 -24.26 -21.52 19.78
CA ARG A 523 -23.46 -22.48 20.57
C ARG A 523 -22.61 -21.83 21.66
N SER A 524 -22.37 -20.52 21.57
CA SER A 524 -21.63 -19.77 22.59
C SER A 524 -22.49 -19.31 23.77
N LEU A 525 -23.80 -19.54 23.71
CA LEU A 525 -24.74 -19.21 24.77
C LEU A 525 -24.76 -20.29 25.85
N ASP A 526 -25.09 -19.87 27.07
CA ASP A 526 -25.49 -20.81 28.12
C ASP A 526 -26.90 -21.36 27.88
N ALA A 527 -27.31 -22.33 28.70
CA ALA A 527 -28.60 -23.01 28.54
C ALA A 527 -29.78 -22.04 28.69
N GLU A 528 -29.70 -21.08 29.61
CA GLU A 528 -30.78 -20.12 29.87
C GLU A 528 -30.95 -19.11 28.74
N SER A 529 -29.85 -18.55 28.21
CA SER A 529 -29.88 -17.63 27.08
C SER A 529 -30.32 -18.34 25.80
N SER A 530 -29.90 -19.60 25.60
CA SER A 530 -30.35 -20.43 24.48
C SER A 530 -31.87 -20.64 24.52
N ARG A 531 -32.41 -20.97 25.69
CA ARG A 531 -33.87 -21.10 25.90
C ARG A 531 -34.59 -19.78 25.64
N MET A 532 -34.10 -18.68 26.20
CA MET A 532 -34.67 -17.34 25.97
C MET A 532 -34.70 -17.02 24.47
N PHE A 533 -33.60 -17.23 23.75
CA PHE A 533 -33.52 -16.99 22.31
C PHE A 533 -34.57 -17.78 21.51
N ARG A 534 -34.79 -19.06 21.84
CA ARG A 534 -35.82 -19.90 21.21
C ARG A 534 -37.22 -19.39 21.53
N LEU A 535 -37.50 -19.05 22.78
CA LEU A 535 -38.79 -18.52 23.21
C LEU A 535 -39.15 -17.23 22.45
N LEU A 536 -38.22 -16.29 22.31
CA LEU A 536 -38.44 -15.03 21.61
C LEU A 536 -38.94 -15.20 20.16
N SER A 537 -38.69 -16.35 19.53
CA SER A 537 -39.20 -16.66 18.18
C SER A 537 -40.74 -16.72 18.10
N LEU A 538 -41.40 -16.92 19.23
CA LEU A 538 -42.86 -16.95 19.37
C LEU A 538 -43.49 -15.54 19.33
N LEU A 539 -42.68 -14.50 19.56
CA LEU A 539 -43.13 -13.12 19.46
C LEU A 539 -43.16 -12.70 17.98
N GLY A 540 -44.35 -12.41 17.46
CA GLY A 540 -44.55 -11.99 16.07
C GLY A 540 -44.19 -10.53 15.75
N GLY A 541 -43.56 -9.81 16.70
CA GLY A 541 -43.29 -8.37 16.60
C GLY A 541 -41.82 -8.04 16.32
N ALA A 542 -41.58 -6.92 15.63
CA ALA A 542 -40.24 -6.38 15.39
C ALA A 542 -39.57 -5.78 16.65
N ALA A 543 -40.34 -5.64 17.73
CA ALA A 543 -39.97 -5.01 18.98
C ALA A 543 -40.24 -5.96 20.14
N ILE A 544 -39.21 -6.24 20.94
CA ILE A 544 -39.26 -7.09 22.12
C ILE A 544 -39.00 -6.17 23.32
N SER A 545 -39.99 -6.04 24.21
CA SER A 545 -39.79 -5.40 25.51
C SER A 545 -39.32 -6.42 26.54
N VAL A 546 -38.63 -5.95 27.57
CA VAL A 546 -38.22 -6.79 28.72
C VAL A 546 -39.44 -7.45 29.36
N ALA A 547 -40.52 -6.70 29.60
CA ALA A 547 -41.77 -7.23 30.16
C ALA A 547 -42.37 -8.39 29.32
N ALA A 548 -42.45 -8.23 27.99
CA ALA A 548 -42.98 -9.28 27.13
C ALA A 548 -42.12 -10.53 27.12
N ALA A 549 -40.79 -10.38 27.14
CA ALA A 549 -39.85 -11.49 27.26
C ALA A 549 -39.93 -12.17 28.64
N ALA A 550 -40.14 -11.39 29.71
CA ALA A 550 -40.23 -11.88 31.09
C ALA A 550 -41.47 -12.75 31.28
N ALA A 551 -42.62 -12.29 30.77
CA ALA A 551 -43.86 -13.08 30.78
C ALA A 551 -43.74 -14.36 29.95
N LEU A 552 -43.07 -14.29 28.80
CA LEU A 552 -42.84 -15.45 27.94
C LEU A 552 -41.95 -16.51 28.61
N ALA A 553 -40.92 -16.07 29.33
CA ALA A 553 -39.99 -16.94 30.06
C ALA A 553 -40.49 -17.34 31.46
N ASP A 554 -41.54 -16.69 31.97
CA ASP A 554 -42.03 -16.81 33.34
C ASP A 554 -40.92 -16.56 34.37
N ARG A 555 -40.25 -15.41 34.21
CA ARG A 555 -39.15 -14.95 35.07
C ARG A 555 -39.32 -13.48 35.44
N PRO A 556 -38.68 -13.02 36.52
CA PRO A 556 -38.61 -11.59 36.83
C PRO A 556 -37.99 -10.78 35.69
N GLU A 557 -38.45 -9.53 35.52
CA GLU A 557 -37.92 -8.61 34.50
C GLU A 557 -36.42 -8.36 34.65
N SER A 558 -35.89 -8.27 35.88
CA SER A 558 -34.47 -8.04 36.13
C SER A 558 -33.58 -9.13 35.57
N CYS A 559 -33.88 -10.41 35.85
CA CYS A 559 -33.14 -11.55 35.30
C CYS A 559 -33.33 -11.67 33.79
N THR A 560 -34.48 -11.24 33.27
CA THR A 560 -34.76 -11.27 31.84
C THR A 560 -33.98 -10.20 31.09
N ALA A 561 -33.83 -9.01 31.65
CA ALA A 561 -32.99 -7.95 31.09
C ALA A 561 -31.55 -8.43 30.92
N ASP A 562 -30.97 -9.08 31.93
CA ASP A 562 -29.61 -9.64 31.86
C ASP A 562 -29.46 -10.66 30.72
N LEU A 563 -30.45 -11.54 30.53
CA LEU A 563 -30.47 -12.51 29.43
C LEU A 563 -30.59 -11.85 28.06
N LEU A 564 -31.44 -10.82 27.94
CA LEU A 564 -31.58 -10.06 26.70
C LEU A 564 -30.30 -9.29 26.37
N ASP A 565 -29.61 -8.75 27.37
CA ASP A 565 -28.31 -8.12 27.22
C ASP A 565 -27.23 -9.13 26.81
N HIS A 566 -27.19 -10.32 27.39
CA HIS A 566 -26.30 -11.40 26.93
C HIS A 566 -26.56 -11.79 25.47
N LEU A 567 -27.83 -11.89 25.06
CA LEU A 567 -28.19 -12.14 23.65
C LEU A 567 -27.81 -10.99 22.73
N ALA A 568 -27.93 -9.75 23.18
CA ALA A 568 -27.49 -8.57 22.45
C ALA A 568 -25.96 -8.53 22.30
N GLN A 569 -25.22 -8.87 23.36
CA GLN A 569 -23.76 -9.01 23.32
C GLN A 569 -23.33 -10.10 22.34
N ALA A 570 -24.05 -11.23 22.28
CA ALA A 570 -23.83 -12.30 21.31
C ALA A 570 -24.25 -11.94 19.86
N GLN A 571 -24.76 -10.73 19.64
CA GLN A 571 -25.30 -10.23 18.36
C GLN A 571 -26.47 -11.06 17.81
N LEU A 572 -27.24 -11.67 18.70
CA LEU A 572 -28.48 -12.38 18.39
C LEU A 572 -29.71 -11.49 18.57
N LEU A 573 -29.56 -10.39 19.31
CA LEU A 573 -30.52 -9.30 19.42
C LEU A 573 -29.84 -7.95 19.17
N GLU A 574 -30.65 -6.96 18.80
CA GLU A 574 -30.23 -5.57 18.70
C GLU A 574 -30.98 -4.73 19.74
N ALA A 575 -30.27 -4.22 20.75
CA ALA A 575 -30.82 -3.22 21.66
C ALA A 575 -31.04 -1.88 20.92
N TYR A 576 -32.25 -1.33 21.01
CA TYR A 576 -32.60 -0.01 20.47
C TYR A 576 -33.43 0.79 21.50
N GLY A 577 -32.74 1.59 22.31
CA GLY A 577 -33.36 2.35 23.40
C GLY A 577 -33.35 1.61 24.74
N HIS A 578 -34.02 2.18 25.74
CA HIS A 578 -34.11 1.57 27.07
C HIS A 578 -35.12 0.41 27.04
N ASP A 579 -34.71 -0.76 27.53
CA ASP A 579 -35.53 -1.98 27.68
C ASP A 579 -36.23 -2.49 26.41
N ARG A 580 -35.63 -2.21 25.24
CA ARG A 580 -36.17 -2.61 23.94
C ARG A 580 -35.12 -3.26 23.07
N TYR A 581 -35.48 -4.43 22.56
CA TYR A 581 -34.63 -5.28 21.74
C TYR A 581 -35.35 -5.62 20.45
N ARG A 582 -34.59 -5.84 19.39
CA ARG A 582 -35.08 -6.28 18.09
C ARG A 582 -34.40 -7.59 17.72
N MET A 583 -35.20 -8.52 17.23
CA MET A 583 -34.71 -9.75 16.62
C MET A 583 -34.81 -9.62 15.11
N HIS A 584 -33.74 -9.98 14.43
CA HIS A 584 -33.72 -9.95 12.97
C HIS A 584 -34.55 -11.09 12.38
N ASP A 585 -35.23 -10.89 11.24
CA ASP A 585 -36.15 -11.88 10.68
C ASP A 585 -35.50 -13.25 10.43
N LEU A 586 -34.29 -13.28 9.87
CA LEU A 586 -33.56 -14.53 9.66
C LEU A 586 -33.11 -15.19 10.99
N LEU A 587 -32.84 -14.39 12.03
CA LEU A 587 -32.53 -14.92 13.36
C LEU A 587 -33.79 -15.47 14.03
N ARG A 588 -34.96 -14.82 13.85
CA ARG A 588 -36.26 -15.32 14.31
C ARG A 588 -36.59 -16.67 13.68
N LEU A 589 -36.37 -16.84 12.38
CA LEU A 589 -36.54 -18.13 11.70
C LEU A 589 -35.58 -19.18 12.23
N PHE A 590 -34.32 -18.81 12.47
CA PHE A 590 -33.33 -19.73 13.04
C PHE A 590 -33.70 -20.16 14.47
N ALA A 591 -34.13 -19.22 15.31
CA ALA A 591 -34.62 -19.50 16.65
C ALA A 591 -35.85 -20.43 16.64
N ARG A 592 -36.76 -20.25 15.67
CA ARG A 592 -37.92 -21.13 15.48
C ARG A 592 -37.54 -22.54 15.02
N GLU A 593 -36.56 -22.68 14.13
CA GLU A 593 -35.98 -23.98 13.76
C GLU A 593 -35.40 -24.68 15.01
N ARG A 594 -34.62 -23.96 15.84
CA ARG A 594 -34.06 -24.50 17.09
C ARG A 594 -35.15 -24.88 18.09
N ALA A 595 -36.19 -24.05 18.25
CA ALA A 595 -37.31 -24.32 19.14
C ALA A 595 -37.99 -25.65 18.81
N ARG A 596 -38.26 -25.91 17.51
CA ARG A 596 -38.87 -27.17 17.06
C ARG A 596 -37.98 -28.40 17.27
N GLU A 597 -36.66 -28.23 17.23
CA GLU A 597 -35.71 -29.33 17.41
C GLU A 597 -35.42 -29.62 18.89
N GLU A 598 -35.44 -28.61 19.75
CA GLU A 598 -34.93 -28.69 21.13
C GLU A 598 -36.01 -28.53 22.22
N ASP A 599 -37.18 -27.95 21.93
CA ASP A 599 -38.27 -27.74 22.90
C ASP A 599 -39.48 -28.65 22.59
N THR A 600 -40.25 -29.01 23.62
CA THR A 600 -41.49 -29.77 23.44
C THR A 600 -42.62 -28.86 22.93
N GLU A 601 -43.58 -29.44 22.19
CA GLU A 601 -44.75 -28.70 21.69
C GLU A 601 -45.59 -28.11 22.85
N GLU A 602 -45.65 -28.80 23.99
CA GLU A 602 -46.37 -28.37 25.18
C GLU A 602 -45.71 -27.15 25.83
N ASP A 603 -44.39 -27.14 25.97
CA ASP A 603 -43.63 -25.98 26.49
C ASP A 603 -43.81 -24.74 25.62
N GLN A 604 -43.78 -24.91 24.29
CA GLN A 604 -44.00 -23.81 23.35
C GLN A 604 -45.42 -23.26 23.43
N ALA A 605 -46.43 -24.13 23.52
CA ALA A 605 -47.83 -23.72 23.65
C ALA A 605 -48.08 -22.96 24.96
N GLN A 606 -47.51 -23.43 26.07
CA GLN A 606 -47.62 -22.76 27.36
C GLN A 606 -46.92 -21.40 27.37
N ALA A 607 -45.75 -21.26 26.73
CA ALA A 607 -45.07 -19.97 26.61
C ALA A 607 -45.88 -18.98 25.74
N ALA A 608 -46.40 -19.44 24.60
CA ALA A 608 -47.24 -18.62 23.72
C ALA A 608 -48.53 -18.12 24.43
N LEU A 609 -49.12 -18.95 25.30
CA LEU A 609 -50.27 -18.57 26.12
C LEU A 609 -49.91 -17.48 27.15
N ARG A 610 -48.74 -17.58 27.80
CA ARG A 610 -48.25 -16.56 28.75
C ARG A 610 -48.06 -15.21 28.07
N ALA A 611 -47.38 -15.18 26.91
CA ALA A 611 -47.17 -13.94 26.16
C ALA A 611 -48.49 -13.29 25.69
N ARG A 612 -49.50 -14.08 25.31
CA ARG A 612 -50.82 -13.56 24.92
C ARG A 612 -51.61 -12.96 26.09
N ARG A 613 -51.42 -13.47 27.32
CA ARG A 613 -52.10 -12.93 28.51
C ARG A 613 -51.58 -11.55 28.90
N ASP A 614 -50.28 -11.30 28.73
CA ASP A 614 -49.65 -10.02 29.11
C ASP A 614 -49.77 -8.93 28.03
N VAL A 615 -49.91 -9.30 26.75
CA VAL A 615 -50.27 -8.33 25.69
C VAL A 615 -51.69 -7.77 25.87
N TRP A 616 -52.52 -8.39 26.73
CA TRP A 616 -53.90 -7.97 26.99
C TRP A 616 -54.10 -7.25 28.34
N THR A 617 -53.06 -7.07 29.15
CA THR A 617 -53.07 -6.20 30.33
C THR A 617 -52.59 -4.78 29.94
N PRO A 618 -53.45 -3.74 29.99
CA PRO A 618 -53.10 -2.42 29.47
C PRO A 618 -52.17 -1.68 30.46
N SER A 619 -50.86 -1.74 30.22
CA SER A 619 -49.89 -0.89 30.92
C SER A 619 -48.84 -0.24 30.01
N ALA A 620 -49.24 0.29 28.85
CA ALA A 620 -48.51 1.39 28.21
C ALA A 620 -49.38 2.11 27.18
N ARG A 621 -49.73 3.37 27.47
CA ARG A 621 -50.38 4.28 26.51
C ARG A 621 -49.49 4.46 25.27
N PRO A 622 -50.05 4.45 24.04
CA PRO A 622 -49.32 4.90 22.87
C PRO A 622 -49.11 6.42 22.96
N ALA A 623 -47.85 6.86 22.99
CA ALA A 623 -47.50 8.26 22.81
C ALA A 623 -47.99 8.72 21.42
N THR A 624 -49.04 9.53 21.41
CA THR A 624 -49.62 10.13 20.22
C THR A 624 -48.70 11.27 19.78
N TYR A 625 -48.07 11.13 18.62
CA TYR A 625 -47.39 12.25 17.96
C TYR A 625 -48.45 13.26 17.52
N MET A 626 -48.52 14.38 18.24
CA MET A 626 -49.29 15.55 17.80
C MET A 626 -48.43 16.32 16.79
N THR A 627 -48.82 16.25 15.52
CA THR A 627 -48.42 17.21 14.49
C THR A 627 -49.01 18.57 14.85
N ALA A 628 -48.15 19.58 15.04
CA ALA A 628 -48.57 20.98 15.01
C ALA A 628 -47.76 21.70 13.93
N ARG A 629 -48.47 22.10 12.88
CA ARG A 629 -48.07 23.18 11.96
C ARG A 629 -48.01 24.49 12.75
N GLY A 630 -47.02 25.32 12.45
CA GLY A 630 -46.84 26.68 12.95
C GLY A 630 -45.44 27.15 12.63
#